data_AF-A0A2P8CI33-F1
#
_entry.id   AF-A0A2P8CI33-F1
#
_cell.length_a   1.000
_cell.length_b   1.000
_cell.length_c   1.000
_cell.angle_alpha   90.00
_cell.angle_beta   90.00
_cell.angle_gamma   90.00
#
_symmetry.space_group_name_H-M   'P 1'
#
loop_
_entity.id
_entity.type
_entity.pdbx_description
1 polymer ?
#
loop_
_entity_poly.entity_id
_entity_poly.type
_entity_poly.pdbx_seq_one_letter_code
_entity_poly.pdbx_strand_id
1 'polypeptide(L)'
;MRISLFIILFATLGGLASCHRVDKKAAQTEGEYLMKLEKAKAGPQDTTAISAEEFQKKFSWVKEGTEGYAAVTAPINGHYYGRPIKARVIRKTDRELKLRFLESVMVAPAKNCPAEVKSGQTYWEKRGAFWKTREEAKKYLAKHGWLGE
;
A
#
# COMPACT_ATOMS: atom_id res chain seq x y z
N MET A 1 -55.21 -32.28 13.16
CA MET A 1 -56.50 -31.69 12.75
C MET A 1 -57.21 -31.19 13.99
N ARG A 2 -57.63 -29.91 13.98
CA ARG A 2 -58.39 -29.17 15.03
C ARG A 2 -57.56 -28.96 16.32
N ILE A 3 -57.55 -27.81 16.99
CA ILE A 3 -58.65 -26.90 17.36
C ILE A 3 -58.12 -25.46 17.47
N SER A 4 -58.96 -24.52 17.02
CA SER A 4 -58.86 -23.08 17.14
C SER A 4 -58.60 -22.58 18.57
N LEU A 5 -57.83 -21.49 18.71
CA LEU A 5 -58.01 -20.55 19.82
C LEU A 5 -58.01 -19.11 19.28
N PHE A 6 -59.19 -18.51 19.33
CA PHE A 6 -59.42 -17.06 19.30
C PHE A 6 -58.75 -16.44 20.54
N ILE A 7 -58.00 -15.35 20.39
CA ILE A 7 -58.13 -14.14 21.23
C ILE A 7 -57.76 -12.92 20.38
N ILE A 8 -58.76 -12.05 20.18
CA ILE A 8 -58.62 -10.68 19.69
C ILE A 8 -58.18 -9.82 20.88
N LEU A 9 -57.13 -9.01 20.75
CA LEU A 9 -57.02 -7.79 21.53
C LEU A 9 -56.37 -6.67 20.71
N PHE A 10 -57.20 -5.69 20.40
CA PHE A 10 -56.87 -4.39 19.85
C PHE A 10 -56.36 -3.49 20.98
N ALA A 11 -55.14 -2.98 20.86
CA ALA A 11 -54.63 -1.72 21.42
C ALA A 11 -53.12 -1.72 21.07
N THR A 12 -52.54 -0.72 20.41
CA THR A 12 -52.54 0.68 20.82
C THR A 12 -52.24 1.59 19.62
N LEU A 13 -52.92 2.74 19.61
CA LEU A 13 -52.48 3.96 18.96
C LEU A 13 -51.06 4.32 19.42
N GLY A 14 -50.27 4.89 18.51
CA GLY A 14 -49.13 5.74 18.89
C GLY A 14 -47.94 5.64 17.95
N GLY A 15 -47.77 6.65 17.10
CA GLY A 15 -46.62 6.80 16.21
C GLY A 15 -46.93 7.87 15.17
N LEU A 16 -47.28 9.08 15.58
CA LEU A 16 -46.33 10.18 15.69
C LEU A 16 -45.34 10.19 14.52
N ALA A 17 -45.66 11.05 13.56
CA ALA A 17 -44.76 11.54 12.56
C ALA A 17 -43.42 11.93 13.19
N SER A 18 -42.34 11.36 12.69
CA SER A 18 -41.02 11.97 12.78
C SER A 18 -40.23 11.59 11.55
N CYS A 19 -39.92 12.64 10.79
CA CYS A 19 -38.76 12.81 9.93
C CYS A 19 -37.75 11.68 9.98
N HIS A 20 -37.44 11.08 8.84
CA HIS A 20 -36.04 10.92 8.44
C HIS A 20 -36.00 10.77 6.93
N ARG A 21 -35.98 11.93 6.25
CA ARG A 21 -35.33 12.05 4.95
C ARG A 21 -33.87 11.72 5.25
N VAL A 22 -33.47 10.47 5.02
CA VAL A 22 -32.05 10.08 5.11
C VAL A 22 -31.34 10.87 4.02
N ASP A 23 -30.59 11.88 4.44
CA ASP A 23 -29.75 12.70 3.59
C ASP A 23 -28.82 11.80 2.77
N LYS A 24 -29.16 11.61 1.49
CA LYS A 24 -28.31 10.92 0.49
C LYS A 24 -26.88 11.50 0.41
N LYS A 25 -26.65 12.70 0.95
CA LYS A 25 -25.32 13.33 1.02
C LYS A 25 -24.38 12.72 2.06
N ALA A 26 -24.89 12.23 3.20
CA ALA A 26 -24.04 11.70 4.28
C ALA A 26 -23.43 10.32 3.93
N ALA A 27 -24.22 9.46 3.27
CA ALA A 27 -23.75 8.15 2.79
C ALA A 27 -22.69 8.27 1.67
N GLN A 28 -22.74 9.35 0.87
CA GLN A 28 -21.76 9.60 -0.17
C GLN A 28 -20.40 9.99 0.41
N THR A 29 -20.39 10.76 1.50
CA THR A 29 -19.16 11.15 2.22
C THR A 29 -18.52 10.01 3.01
N GLU A 30 -19.31 9.12 3.63
CA GLU A 30 -18.76 7.94 4.31
C GLU A 30 -18.17 6.93 3.32
N GLY A 31 -18.85 6.65 2.21
CA GLY A 31 -18.33 5.76 1.16
C GLY A 31 -17.03 6.28 0.55
N GLU A 32 -16.93 7.59 0.31
CA GLU A 32 -15.73 8.23 -0.23
C GLU A 32 -14.57 8.28 0.79
N TYR A 33 -14.88 8.47 2.08
CA TYR A 33 -13.90 8.41 3.17
C TYR A 33 -13.38 6.99 3.41
N LEU A 34 -14.27 6.00 3.41
CA LEU A 34 -13.92 4.58 3.51
C LEU A 34 -13.11 4.14 2.28
N MET A 35 -13.47 4.56 1.06
CA MET A 35 -12.64 4.32 -0.13
C MET A 35 -11.27 4.97 -0.06
N LYS A 36 -11.14 6.18 0.50
CA LYS A 36 -9.83 6.82 0.72
C LYS A 36 -8.99 6.05 1.74
N LEU A 37 -9.61 5.56 2.81
CA LEU A 37 -8.94 4.72 3.82
C LEU A 37 -8.54 3.34 3.27
N GLU A 38 -9.39 2.71 2.45
CA GLU A 38 -9.07 1.46 1.77
C GLU A 38 -7.97 1.64 0.72
N LYS A 39 -8.00 2.72 -0.07
CA LYS A 39 -6.88 3.10 -0.95
C LYS A 39 -5.59 3.39 -0.17
N ALA A 40 -5.67 3.95 1.02
CA ALA A 40 -4.51 4.17 1.89
C ALA A 40 -3.96 2.85 2.46
N LYS A 41 -4.84 1.86 2.76
CA LYS A 41 -4.48 0.51 3.23
C LYS A 41 -3.93 -0.40 2.12
N ALA A 42 -4.34 -0.19 0.87
CA ALA A 42 -3.99 -1.05 -0.26
C ALA A 42 -2.54 -0.91 -0.77
N GLY A 43 -1.72 -0.03 -0.20
CA GLY A 43 -0.47 0.36 -0.85
C GLY A 43 -0.72 1.28 -2.05
N PRO A 44 0.29 2.00 -2.55
CA PRO A 44 0.15 2.70 -3.83
C PRO A 44 -0.18 1.68 -4.94
N GLN A 45 -0.97 2.08 -5.94
CA GLN A 45 -1.34 1.21 -7.07
C GLN A 45 -0.13 0.63 -7.82
N ASP A 46 1.04 1.28 -7.70
CA ASP A 46 2.33 0.85 -8.27
C ASP A 46 3.13 -0.09 -7.33
N THR A 47 2.45 -0.75 -6.38
CA THR A 47 3.02 -1.82 -5.54
C THR A 47 2.74 -3.23 -6.05
N THR A 48 2.02 -3.32 -7.17
CA THR A 48 1.68 -4.59 -7.82
C THR A 48 2.92 -5.20 -8.48
N ALA A 49 3.08 -6.52 -8.40
CA ALA A 49 4.13 -7.22 -9.12
C ALA A 49 3.92 -7.07 -10.63
N ILE A 50 5.00 -6.75 -11.36
CA ILE A 50 4.96 -6.68 -12.83
C ILE A 50 4.90 -8.08 -13.44
N SER A 51 4.52 -8.19 -14.72
CA SER A 51 4.49 -9.49 -15.41
C SER A 51 5.89 -10.10 -15.50
N ALA A 52 5.98 -11.43 -15.62
CA ALA A 52 7.27 -12.13 -15.73
C ALA A 52 8.08 -11.66 -16.95
N GLU A 53 7.43 -11.42 -18.08
CA GLU A 53 8.06 -10.93 -19.31
C GLU A 53 8.64 -9.53 -19.13
N GLU A 54 7.85 -8.62 -18.53
CA GLU A 54 8.31 -7.27 -18.24
C GLU A 54 9.46 -7.28 -17.23
N PHE A 55 9.37 -8.14 -16.21
CA PHE A 55 10.41 -8.33 -15.21
C PHE A 55 11.74 -8.75 -15.82
N GLN A 56 11.72 -9.79 -16.66
CA GLN A 56 12.91 -10.29 -17.34
C GLN A 56 13.52 -9.23 -18.26
N LYS A 57 12.69 -8.50 -19.02
CA LYS A 57 13.15 -7.42 -19.89
C LYS A 57 13.81 -6.30 -19.09
N LYS A 58 13.15 -5.82 -18.03
CA LYS A 58 13.60 -4.71 -17.18
C LYS A 58 14.89 -5.05 -16.43
N PHE A 59 15.05 -6.31 -16.01
CA PHE A 59 16.20 -6.80 -15.28
C PHE A 59 17.14 -7.67 -16.11
N SER A 60 17.12 -7.53 -17.44
CA SER A 60 18.05 -8.21 -18.35
C SER A 60 19.52 -7.86 -18.06
N TRP A 61 19.78 -6.64 -17.59
CA TRP A 61 21.11 -6.17 -17.19
C TRP A 61 21.57 -6.67 -15.81
N VAL A 62 20.68 -7.31 -15.04
CA VAL A 62 20.95 -7.74 -13.67
C VAL A 62 21.38 -9.19 -13.63
N LYS A 63 22.49 -9.45 -12.94
CA LYS A 63 22.95 -10.80 -12.51
C LYS A 63 23.15 -10.84 -11.00
N GLU A 64 23.30 -12.03 -10.43
CA GLU A 64 23.71 -12.16 -9.03
C GLU A 64 25.05 -11.43 -8.79
N GLY A 65 25.17 -10.75 -7.65
CA GLY A 65 26.27 -9.87 -7.31
C GLY A 65 26.15 -8.44 -7.85
N THR A 66 25.19 -8.14 -8.73
CA THR A 66 24.99 -6.78 -9.25
C THR A 66 24.60 -5.82 -8.14
N GLU A 67 25.27 -4.68 -8.07
CA GLU A 67 24.91 -3.58 -7.17
C GLU A 67 24.05 -2.55 -7.91
N GLY A 68 23.17 -1.90 -7.16
CA GLY A 68 22.30 -0.85 -7.66
C GLY A 68 21.54 -0.20 -6.51
N TYR A 69 20.43 0.44 -6.84
CA TYR A 69 19.61 1.19 -5.89
C TYR A 69 18.17 0.71 -5.95
N ALA A 70 17.62 0.33 -4.80
CA ALA A 70 16.21 0.00 -4.64
C ALA A 70 15.44 1.19 -4.06
N ALA A 71 14.13 1.25 -4.30
CA ALA A 71 13.24 2.17 -3.60
C ALA A 71 12.62 1.46 -2.39
N VAL A 72 12.91 1.97 -1.19
CA VAL A 72 12.23 1.55 0.05
C VAL A 72 11.20 2.59 0.43
N THR A 73 10.03 2.16 0.88
CA THR A 73 8.89 3.03 1.21
C THR A 73 8.25 2.62 2.52
N ALA A 74 7.78 3.60 3.30
CA ALA A 74 7.07 3.40 4.55
C ALA A 74 5.78 4.23 4.56
N PRO A 75 4.60 3.62 4.80
CA PRO A 75 3.37 4.36 5.01
C PRO A 75 3.34 4.98 6.41
N ILE A 76 3.16 6.30 6.49
CA ILE A 76 2.96 7.03 7.75
C ILE A 76 1.79 7.99 7.57
N ASN A 77 0.77 7.86 8.42
CA ASN A 77 -0.41 8.74 8.45
C ASN A 77 -1.08 8.91 7.07
N GLY A 78 -1.12 7.84 6.26
CA GLY A 78 -1.71 7.87 4.92
C GLY A 78 -0.82 8.46 3.82
N HIS A 79 0.39 8.90 4.15
CA HIS A 79 1.41 9.32 3.18
C HIS A 79 2.53 8.29 3.09
N TYR A 80 3.09 8.10 1.89
CA TYR A 80 4.24 7.22 1.67
C TYR A 80 5.50 8.05 1.66
N TYR A 81 6.42 7.75 2.57
CA TYR A 81 7.78 8.25 2.53
C TYR A 81 8.66 7.18 1.90
N GLY A 82 9.64 7.59 1.11
CA GLY A 82 10.49 6.67 0.38
C GLY A 82 11.85 7.25 0.12
N ARG A 83 12.85 6.37 0.18
CA ARG A 83 14.26 6.73 -0.04
C ARG A 83 14.95 5.70 -0.90
N PRO A 84 15.90 6.13 -1.74
CA PRO A 84 16.76 5.21 -2.46
C PRO A 84 17.71 4.55 -1.45
N ILE A 85 17.92 3.25 -1.60
CA ILE A 85 18.86 2.49 -0.77
C ILE A 85 19.77 1.65 -1.65
N LYS A 86 21.08 1.71 -1.40
CA LYS A 86 22.04 0.86 -2.09
C LYS A 86 21.81 -0.61 -1.72
N ALA A 87 21.75 -1.48 -2.73
CA ALA A 87 21.49 -2.90 -2.55
C ALA A 87 22.32 -3.74 -3.51
N ARG A 88 22.60 -4.99 -3.12
CA ARG A 88 23.20 -6.02 -3.96
C ARG A 88 22.21 -7.14 -4.23
N VAL A 89 22.19 -7.63 -5.46
CA VAL A 89 21.39 -8.79 -5.86
C VAL A 89 22.07 -10.05 -5.35
N ILE A 90 21.37 -10.82 -4.54
CA ILE A 90 21.88 -12.05 -3.92
C ILE A 90 21.19 -13.31 -4.46
N ARG A 91 20.06 -13.13 -5.17
CA ARG A 91 19.42 -14.15 -5.97
C ARG A 91 18.57 -13.51 -7.06
N LYS A 92 18.49 -14.12 -8.24
CA LYS A 92 17.59 -13.73 -9.32
C LYS A 92 16.73 -14.91 -9.75
N THR A 93 15.43 -14.68 -9.93
CA THR A 93 14.51 -15.58 -10.62
C THR A 93 13.86 -14.84 -11.78
N ASP A 94 13.02 -15.53 -12.55
CA ASP A 94 12.28 -14.94 -13.67
C ASP A 94 11.20 -13.93 -13.23
N ARG A 95 10.91 -13.83 -11.93
CA ARG A 95 9.84 -12.99 -11.38
C ARG A 95 10.28 -12.11 -10.22
N GLU A 96 11.44 -12.38 -9.62
CA GLU A 96 11.84 -11.75 -8.36
C GLU A 96 13.36 -11.58 -8.25
N LEU A 97 13.77 -10.46 -7.65
CA LEU A 97 15.15 -10.24 -7.22
C LEU A 97 15.19 -10.31 -5.70
N LYS A 98 16.06 -11.17 -5.15
CA LYS A 98 16.42 -11.08 -3.75
C LYS A 98 17.55 -10.07 -3.62
N LEU A 99 17.27 -8.97 -2.93
CA LEU A 99 18.21 -7.90 -2.66
C LEU A 99 18.72 -8.02 -1.22
N ARG A 100 19.95 -7.58 -0.98
CA ARG A 100 20.53 -7.32 0.34
C ARG A 100 20.94 -5.86 0.40
N PHE A 101 20.45 -5.13 1.38
CA PHE A 101 20.81 -3.72 1.54
C PHE A 101 22.25 -3.57 2.01
N LEU A 102 22.97 -2.62 1.43
CA LEU A 102 24.38 -2.35 1.70
C LEU A 102 24.57 -1.14 2.63
N GLU A 103 23.54 -0.32 2.79
CA GLU A 103 23.51 0.84 3.68
C GLU A 103 22.24 0.81 4.52
N SER A 104 22.23 1.54 5.63
CA SER A 104 21.02 1.79 6.43
C SER A 104 20.44 3.14 6.04
N VAL A 105 19.11 3.24 5.96
CA VAL A 105 18.42 4.51 5.70
C VAL A 105 17.22 4.67 6.61
N MET A 106 17.08 5.89 7.15
CA MET A 106 15.84 6.36 7.74
C MET A 106 14.91 6.75 6.59
N VAL A 107 13.84 6.00 6.39
CA VAL A 107 12.85 6.20 5.31
C VAL A 107 11.90 7.35 5.65
N ALA A 108 11.58 7.54 6.93
CA ALA A 108 10.65 8.55 7.38
C ALA A 108 11.09 9.21 8.70
N PRO A 109 10.68 10.48 8.97
CA PRO A 109 11.16 11.26 10.10
C PRO A 109 10.74 10.68 11.46
N ALA A 110 11.66 10.81 12.42
CA ALA A 110 11.63 10.11 13.70
C ALA A 110 10.57 10.58 14.71
N LYS A 111 9.83 11.66 14.44
CA LYS A 111 9.04 12.35 15.49
C LYS A 111 8.01 11.46 16.18
N ASN A 112 7.42 10.45 15.50
CA ASN A 112 6.43 9.56 16.14
C ASN A 112 6.47 8.08 15.69
N CYS A 113 7.06 7.74 14.53
CA CYS A 113 7.19 6.35 14.07
C CYS A 113 8.35 6.22 13.06
N PRO A 114 9.61 6.09 13.51
CA PRO A 114 10.74 5.96 12.61
C PRO A 114 10.65 4.66 11.81
N ALA A 115 10.65 4.79 10.48
CA ALA A 115 10.81 3.66 9.59
C ALA A 115 12.28 3.58 9.15
N GLU A 116 13.03 2.66 9.74
CA GLU A 116 14.42 2.40 9.38
C GLU A 116 14.53 1.11 8.58
N VAL A 117 15.30 1.15 7.50
CA VAL A 117 15.77 -0.05 6.80
C VAL A 117 17.26 -0.20 7.11
N LYS A 118 17.65 -1.37 7.62
CA LYS A 118 19.01 -1.62 8.09
C LYS A 118 19.85 -2.32 7.04
N SER A 119 21.15 -2.00 7.02
CA SER A 119 22.13 -2.76 6.25
C SER A 119 22.08 -4.24 6.60
N GLY A 120 22.28 -5.10 5.59
CA GLY A 120 22.21 -6.56 5.72
C GLY A 120 20.80 -7.15 5.63
N GLN A 121 19.74 -6.36 5.82
CA GLN A 121 18.36 -6.83 5.61
C GLN A 121 18.15 -7.23 4.15
N THR A 122 17.31 -8.24 3.94
CA THR A 122 16.99 -8.75 2.60
C THR A 122 15.56 -8.46 2.22
N TYR A 123 15.34 -8.14 0.95
CA TYR A 123 14.04 -7.80 0.40
C TYR A 123 13.83 -8.49 -0.96
N TRP A 124 12.59 -8.94 -1.21
CA TRP A 124 12.19 -9.51 -2.49
C TRP A 124 11.52 -8.45 -3.35
N GLU A 125 12.19 -8.05 -4.42
CA GLU A 125 11.73 -7.05 -5.38
C GLU A 125 11.02 -7.73 -6.55
N LYS A 126 9.74 -7.41 -6.76
CA LYS A 126 8.85 -7.97 -7.79
C LYS A 126 8.18 -6.92 -8.68
N ARG A 127 8.35 -5.65 -8.36
CA ARG A 127 7.64 -4.48 -8.90
C ARG A 127 8.46 -3.75 -9.97
N GLY A 128 9.73 -4.12 -10.13
CA GLY A 128 10.64 -3.41 -11.03
C GLY A 128 11.30 -2.19 -10.41
N ALA A 129 11.34 -2.08 -9.07
CA ALA A 129 11.86 -0.91 -8.35
C ALA A 129 13.35 -1.05 -7.97
N PHE A 130 14.20 -1.33 -8.96
CA PHE A 130 15.66 -1.42 -8.80
C PHE A 130 16.38 -0.84 -10.03
N TRP A 131 17.36 0.02 -9.81
CA TRP A 131 18.03 0.81 -10.85
C TRP A 131 19.55 0.79 -10.70
N LYS A 132 20.26 1.22 -11.75
CA LYS A 132 21.72 1.32 -11.74
C LYS A 132 22.20 2.49 -10.89
N THR A 133 21.47 3.61 -10.93
CA THR A 133 21.87 4.86 -10.28
C THR A 133 20.89 5.26 -9.17
N ARG A 134 21.39 6.04 -8.21
CA ARG A 134 20.59 6.59 -7.11
C ARG A 134 19.57 7.60 -7.64
N GLU A 135 19.93 8.33 -8.68
CA GLU A 135 19.14 9.37 -9.32
C GLU A 135 17.90 8.79 -10.01
N GLU A 136 18.02 7.63 -10.66
CA GLU A 136 16.87 6.92 -11.24
C GLU A 136 15.86 6.50 -10.16
N ALA A 137 16.35 5.95 -9.04
CA ALA A 137 15.51 5.61 -7.91
C ALA A 137 14.82 6.84 -7.29
N LYS A 138 15.55 7.97 -7.16
CA LYS A 138 14.98 9.25 -6.71
C LYS A 138 13.90 9.76 -7.67
N LYS A 139 14.15 9.71 -8.99
CA LYS A 139 13.16 10.13 -10.00
C LYS A 139 11.89 9.30 -9.91
N TYR A 140 12.01 7.99 -9.71
CA TYR A 140 10.85 7.12 -9.47
C TYR A 140 10.08 7.55 -8.23
N LEU A 141 10.75 7.74 -7.09
CA LEU A 141 10.12 8.18 -5.85
C LEU A 141 9.45 9.55 -5.98
N ALA A 142 10.11 10.51 -6.65
CA ALA A 142 9.60 11.85 -6.86
C ALA A 142 8.37 11.86 -7.79
N LYS A 143 8.40 11.08 -8.88
CA LYS A 143 7.25 10.91 -9.79
C LYS A 143 5.99 10.45 -9.05
N HIS A 144 6.17 9.65 -8.00
CA HIS A 144 5.08 9.12 -7.19
C HIS A 144 4.74 9.98 -5.96
N GLY A 145 5.45 11.09 -5.73
CA GLY A 145 5.27 11.93 -4.56
C GLY A 145 5.65 11.24 -3.25
N TRP A 146 6.56 10.27 -3.29
CA TRP A 146 7.02 9.53 -2.10
C TRP A 146 8.42 9.93 -1.65
N LEU A 147 9.15 10.72 -2.43
CA LEU A 147 10.53 11.06 -2.07
C LEU A 147 10.54 11.82 -0.73
N GLY A 148 11.03 11.16 0.32
CA GLY A 148 11.19 11.78 1.64
C GLY A 148 12.42 12.68 1.64
N GLU A 149 12.21 13.97 1.94
CA GLU A 149 13.28 14.95 2.19
C GLU A 149 14.12 14.52 3.40
#